data_AF-A0ABD4VUA2-F1
#
_entry.id   AF-A0ABD4VUA2-F1
#
_cell.length_a   1.000
_cell.length_b   1.000
_cell.length_c   1.000
_cell.angle_alpha   90.00
_cell.angle_beta   90.00
_cell.angle_gamma   90.00
#
_symmetry.space_group_name_H-M   'P 1'
#
loop_
_entity.id
_entity.type
_entity.pdbx_description
1 polymer ?
#
loop_
_entity_poly.entity_id
_entity_poly.type
_entity_poly.pdbx_seq_one_letter_code
_entity_poly.pdbx_strand_id
1 'polypeptide(L)'
;MFFLVVVMLLCRGVAYAYSPSVNVPISKVEGIEQDIPPPHVTPPPLPSQVFLHVGEIAEIPYPMFGAMVWECDNPPEGIEQEASYVLGSMIILRIRGVLAGRYQVNMKWYNPLNPGQPPLGRQTIQIIVQPWP
;
A
#
# COMPACT_ATOMS: atom_id res chain seq x y z
N MET A 1 -6.41 -3.87 40.52
CA MET A 1 -5.96 -2.54 41.01
C MET A 1 -5.84 -1.63 39.82
N PHE A 2 -6.69 -0.61 39.77
CA PHE A 2 -6.70 0.43 38.73
C PHE A 2 -5.50 1.37 38.95
N PHE A 3 -4.72 1.65 37.92
CA PHE A 3 -3.81 2.80 37.91
C PHE A 3 -4.22 3.72 36.76
N LEU A 4 -4.85 4.81 37.16
CA LEU A 4 -5.29 5.93 36.34
C LEU A 4 -4.25 7.03 36.60
N VAL A 5 -3.36 7.28 35.64
CA VAL A 5 -2.39 8.38 35.71
C VAL A 5 -2.75 9.36 34.61
N VAL A 6 -3.64 10.29 34.98
CA VAL A 6 -3.82 11.56 34.28
C VAL A 6 -2.60 12.42 34.63
N VAL A 7 -1.72 12.63 33.65
CA VAL A 7 -0.80 13.77 33.67
C VAL A 7 -0.95 14.47 32.32
N MET A 8 -1.80 15.48 32.33
CA MET A 8 -1.87 16.47 31.27
C MET A 8 -0.70 17.45 31.41
N LEU A 9 -0.14 17.79 30.24
CA LEU A 9 0.49 19.07 29.89
C LEU A 9 1.94 19.33 30.37
N LEU A 10 2.90 19.24 29.43
CA LEU A 10 3.44 20.39 28.67
C LEU A 10 4.65 19.96 27.82
N CYS A 11 4.83 20.62 26.68
CA CYS A 11 5.99 20.62 25.78
C CYS A 11 6.00 19.57 24.63
N ARG A 12 5.44 20.03 23.49
CA ARG A 12 5.85 19.79 22.10
C ARG A 12 6.91 18.70 21.87
N GLY A 13 6.43 17.55 21.42
CA GLY A 13 7.25 16.49 20.85
C GLY A 13 6.35 15.28 20.68
N VAL A 14 5.72 15.15 19.50
CA VAL A 14 4.91 13.98 19.19
C VAL A 14 5.88 12.80 19.04
N ALA A 15 6.11 12.09 20.14
CA ALA A 15 6.81 10.83 20.15
C ALA A 15 5.82 9.77 19.66
N TYR A 16 5.93 9.36 18.40
CA TYR A 16 5.21 8.19 17.90
C TYR A 16 5.80 6.96 18.57
N ALA A 17 5.16 6.48 19.61
CA ALA A 17 5.41 5.15 20.17
C ALA A 17 4.97 4.11 19.13
N TYR A 18 5.89 3.72 18.23
CA TYR A 18 5.67 2.58 17.34
C TYR A 18 5.69 1.31 18.18
N SER A 19 4.51 0.75 18.43
CA SER A 19 4.37 -0.63 18.91
C SER A 19 4.73 -1.58 17.75
N PRO A 20 5.67 -2.54 17.92
CA PRO A 20 6.20 -3.38 16.83
C PRO A 20 5.24 -4.51 16.41
N SER A 21 3.96 -4.37 16.71
CA SER A 21 2.96 -5.41 16.55
C SER A 21 1.67 -4.73 16.16
N VAL A 22 1.32 -4.76 14.88
CA VAL A 22 0.00 -5.04 14.29
C VAL A 22 0.10 -4.70 12.80
N ASN A 23 -0.08 -5.70 11.94
CA ASN A 23 -0.42 -5.52 10.53
C ASN A 23 -1.79 -4.83 10.46
N VAL A 24 -1.83 -3.50 10.55
CA VAL A 24 -3.08 -2.73 10.48
C VAL A 24 -3.42 -2.51 9.00
N PRO A 25 -4.61 -2.97 8.53
CA PRO A 25 -5.11 -2.59 7.21
C PRO A 25 -5.25 -1.07 7.15
N ILE A 26 -4.77 -0.44 6.07
CA ILE A 26 -4.76 1.03 5.88
C ILE A 26 -6.13 1.67 6.20
N SER A 27 -7.22 0.95 5.89
CA SER A 27 -8.60 1.39 6.17
C SER A 27 -8.94 1.62 7.66
N LYS A 28 -8.12 1.17 8.62
CA LYS A 28 -8.37 1.31 10.06
C LYS A 28 -7.35 2.18 10.79
N VAL A 29 -6.46 2.86 10.07
CA VAL A 29 -5.51 3.79 10.69
C VAL A 29 -6.23 5.12 10.96
N GLU A 30 -6.88 5.23 12.11
CA GLU A 30 -7.40 6.51 12.61
C GLU A 30 -6.22 7.43 12.98
N GLY A 31 -6.17 8.63 12.41
CA GLY A 31 -5.16 9.64 12.74
C GLY A 31 -4.11 9.92 11.66
N ILE A 32 -4.23 9.36 10.45
CA ILE A 32 -3.57 9.97 9.29
C ILE A 32 -4.36 11.25 9.01
N GLU A 33 -3.84 12.41 9.39
CA GLU A 33 -4.35 13.68 8.88
C GLU A 33 -4.55 13.52 7.37
N GLN A 34 -5.69 13.98 6.87
CA GLN A 34 -6.05 13.97 5.45
C GLN A 34 -5.13 14.91 4.66
N ASP A 35 -3.82 14.68 4.73
CA ASP A 35 -2.84 15.41 4.00
C ASP A 35 -2.90 14.86 2.57
N ILE A 36 -3.81 15.47 1.80
CA ILE A 36 -3.84 15.29 0.36
C ILE A 36 -2.43 15.67 -0.10
N PRO A 37 -1.66 14.75 -0.69
CA PRO A 37 -0.33 15.10 -1.15
C PRO A 37 -0.47 16.29 -2.10
N PRO A 38 0.37 17.33 -1.97
CA PRO A 38 0.27 18.50 -2.82
C PRO A 38 0.22 18.11 -4.31
N PRO A 39 -0.42 18.90 -5.19
CA PRO A 39 -0.71 18.53 -6.58
C PRO A 39 0.50 18.12 -7.45
N HIS A 40 1.72 18.24 -6.92
CA HIS A 40 2.99 17.96 -7.58
C HIS A 40 3.70 16.72 -7.06
N VAL A 41 3.09 15.92 -6.16
CA VAL A 41 3.72 14.68 -5.70
C VAL A 41 3.66 13.64 -6.81
N THR A 42 4.83 13.28 -7.32
CA THR A 42 4.97 12.16 -8.26
C THR A 42 4.73 10.84 -7.53
N PRO A 43 3.97 9.91 -8.13
CA PRO A 43 3.74 8.60 -7.52
C PRO A 43 5.07 7.87 -7.30
N PRO A 44 5.20 7.09 -6.20
CA PRO A 44 6.35 6.23 -6.02
C PRO A 44 6.42 5.20 -7.16
N PRO A 45 7.58 5.01 -7.81
CA PRO A 45 7.68 4.12 -8.94
C PRO A 45 7.54 2.66 -8.50
N LEU A 46 6.74 1.90 -9.24
CA LEU A 46 6.70 0.44 -9.15
C LEU A 46 7.78 -0.19 -10.03
N PRO A 47 8.21 -1.43 -9.75
CA PRO A 47 9.08 -2.18 -10.66
C PRO A 47 8.39 -2.36 -12.02
N SER A 48 9.14 -2.21 -13.11
CA SER A 48 8.60 -2.43 -14.46
C SER A 48 8.21 -3.88 -14.72
N GLN A 49 8.88 -4.82 -14.05
CA GLN A 49 8.63 -6.26 -14.14
C GLN A 49 8.60 -6.91 -12.76
N VAL A 50 7.66 -7.83 -12.57
CA VAL A 50 7.54 -8.66 -11.37
C VAL A 50 7.49 -10.13 -11.80
N PHE A 51 8.29 -10.97 -11.17
CA PHE A 51 8.36 -12.40 -11.43
C PHE A 51 7.87 -13.15 -10.20
N LEU A 52 7.02 -14.15 -10.42
CA LEU A 52 6.51 -15.01 -9.36
C LEU A 52 6.00 -16.34 -9.93
N HIS A 53 5.85 -17.36 -9.09
CA HIS A 53 5.21 -18.62 -9.45
C HIS A 53 3.70 -18.59 -9.19
N VAL A 54 2.96 -19.53 -9.80
CA VAL A 54 1.54 -19.74 -9.48
C VAL A 54 1.39 -20.01 -7.98
N GLY A 55 0.53 -19.23 -7.32
CA GLY A 55 0.28 -19.27 -5.87
C GLY A 55 1.26 -18.45 -5.03
N GLU A 56 2.33 -17.91 -5.61
CA GLU A 56 3.28 -17.05 -4.91
C GLU A 56 2.75 -15.62 -4.78
N ILE A 57 3.14 -14.93 -3.71
CA ILE A 57 2.80 -13.53 -3.45
C ILE A 57 4.09 -12.72 -3.54
N ALA A 58 4.14 -11.79 -4.49
CA ALA A 58 5.18 -10.78 -4.55
C ALA A 58 4.86 -9.63 -3.59
N GLU A 59 5.81 -9.30 -2.73
CA GLU A 59 5.74 -8.13 -1.85
C GLU A 59 6.60 -7.00 -2.42
N ILE A 60 5.95 -5.89 -2.77
CA ILE A 60 6.56 -4.74 -3.44
C ILE A 60 6.51 -3.55 -2.48
N PRO A 61 7.60 -3.25 -1.76
CA PRO A 61 7.64 -2.12 -0.85
C PRO A 61 7.78 -0.79 -1.62
N TYR A 62 7.06 0.23 -1.20
CA TYR A 62 7.21 1.59 -1.70
C TYR A 62 6.98 2.63 -0.58
N PRO A 63 7.57 3.83 -0.65
CA PRO A 63 7.44 4.82 0.40
C PRO A 63 5.98 5.28 0.55
N MET A 64 5.54 5.40 1.80
CA MET A 64 4.22 5.94 2.14
C MET A 64 4.15 7.43 1.82
N PHE A 65 3.05 7.85 1.19
CA PHE A 65 2.71 9.26 0.97
C PHE A 65 1.25 9.48 1.37
N GLY A 66 1.04 9.97 2.59
CA GLY A 66 -0.30 10.08 3.19
C GLY A 66 -1.05 8.75 3.14
N ALA A 67 -2.32 8.79 2.76
CA ALA A 67 -3.16 7.61 2.60
C ALA A 67 -3.10 6.98 1.19
N MET A 68 -2.20 7.43 0.31
CA MET A 68 -2.19 7.02 -1.09
C MET A 68 -1.73 5.57 -1.29
N VAL A 69 -2.43 4.84 -2.14
CA VAL A 69 -2.12 3.44 -2.45
C VAL A 69 -2.05 3.17 -3.94
N TRP A 70 -1.24 2.19 -4.33
CA TRP A 70 -1.28 1.59 -5.65
C TRP A 70 -2.32 0.46 -5.68
N GLU A 71 -3.18 0.48 -6.69
CA GLU A 71 -4.18 -0.56 -6.92
C GLU A 71 -4.22 -0.95 -8.40
N CYS A 72 -4.46 -2.23 -8.68
CA CYS A 72 -4.76 -2.72 -10.02
C CYS A 72 -6.05 -2.07 -10.55
N ASP A 73 -5.96 -1.47 -11.74
CA ASP A 73 -7.10 -0.95 -12.50
C ASP A 73 -7.62 -2.06 -13.42
N ASN A 74 -8.58 -2.84 -12.91
CA ASN A 74 -9.12 -4.07 -13.54
C ASN A 74 -8.04 -5.16 -13.69
N PRO A 75 -7.71 -5.90 -12.61
CA PRO A 75 -6.70 -6.96 -12.68
C PRO A 75 -7.13 -8.07 -13.68
N PRO A 76 -6.20 -8.59 -14.50
CA PRO A 76 -6.49 -9.73 -15.35
C PRO A 76 -6.70 -11.00 -14.51
N GLU A 77 -7.46 -11.99 -15.02
CA GLU A 77 -7.83 -13.21 -14.28
C GLU A 77 -6.67 -13.98 -13.65
N GLY A 78 -5.46 -13.89 -14.21
CA GLY A 78 -4.28 -14.55 -13.68
C GLY A 78 -3.56 -13.81 -12.54
N ILE A 79 -4.07 -12.65 -12.12
CA ILE A 79 -3.45 -11.77 -11.13
C ILE A 79 -4.49 -11.36 -10.08
N GLU A 80 -4.12 -11.50 -8.81
CA GLU A 80 -4.90 -10.98 -7.68
C GLU A 80 -4.05 -9.96 -6.91
N GLN A 81 -4.64 -8.82 -6.56
CA GLN A 81 -4.04 -7.91 -5.58
C GLN A 81 -4.63 -8.19 -4.21
N GLU A 82 -3.77 -8.54 -3.25
CA GLU A 82 -4.17 -8.66 -1.85
C GLU A 82 -4.14 -7.29 -1.16
N ALA A 83 -4.77 -7.22 0.02
CA ALA A 83 -4.76 -6.01 0.83
C ALA A 83 -3.30 -5.59 1.12
N SER A 84 -2.98 -4.35 0.76
CA SER A 84 -1.69 -3.73 1.08
C SER A 84 -1.66 -3.34 2.56
N TYR A 85 -0.48 -3.37 3.16
CA TYR A 85 -0.28 -3.05 4.57
C TYR A 85 0.89 -2.09 4.78
N VAL A 86 0.90 -1.43 5.94
CA VAL A 86 1.94 -0.48 6.32
C VAL A 86 3.04 -1.21 7.08
N LEU A 87 4.29 -0.95 6.73
CA LEU A 87 5.47 -1.42 7.45
C LEU A 87 6.44 -0.25 7.65
N GLY A 88 6.40 0.36 8.83
CA GLY A 88 7.16 1.58 9.14
C GLY A 88 6.75 2.73 8.23
N SER A 89 7.71 3.29 7.48
CA SER A 89 7.48 4.36 6.50
C SER A 89 7.17 3.84 5.08
N MET A 90 6.95 2.52 4.92
CA MET A 90 6.67 1.89 3.63
C MET A 90 5.24 1.33 3.61
N ILE A 91 4.66 1.27 2.42
CA ILE A 91 3.51 0.44 2.13
C ILE A 91 4.00 -0.78 1.34
N ILE A 92 3.48 -1.95 1.70
CA ILE A 92 3.76 -3.20 1.02
C ILE A 92 2.57 -3.54 0.11
N LEU A 93 2.76 -3.38 -1.20
CA LEU A 93 1.84 -3.90 -2.21
C LEU A 93 2.04 -5.41 -2.35
N ARG A 94 0.94 -6.17 -2.32
CA ARG A 94 0.96 -7.62 -2.42
C ARG A 94 0.22 -8.07 -3.67
N ILE A 95 0.92 -8.75 -4.56
CA ILE A 95 0.35 -9.28 -5.80
C ILE A 95 0.55 -10.80 -5.82
N ARG A 96 -0.54 -11.54 -5.97
CA ARG A 96 -0.55 -12.99 -6.13
C ARG A 96 -0.71 -13.37 -7.60
N GLY A 97 0.05 -14.38 -8.03
CA GLY A 97 -0.13 -15.01 -9.34
C GLY A 97 -1.10 -16.17 -9.23
N VAL A 98 -2.21 -16.11 -9.94
CA VAL A 98 -3.25 -17.15 -9.93
C VAL A 98 -3.05 -18.13 -11.08
N LEU A 99 -2.69 -17.63 -12.26
CA LEU A 99 -2.50 -18.43 -13.46
C LEU A 99 -1.16 -18.09 -14.11
N ALA A 100 -0.50 -19.10 -14.67
CA ALA A 100 0.76 -18.90 -15.39
C ALA A 100 0.52 -18.07 -16.66
N GLY A 101 1.38 -17.09 -16.91
CA GLY A 101 1.22 -16.19 -18.04
C GLY A 101 2.08 -14.93 -17.95
N ARG A 102 1.93 -14.07 -18.95
CA ARG A 102 2.52 -12.72 -18.97
C ARG A 102 1.39 -11.71 -19.03
N TYR A 103 1.30 -10.88 -18.01
CA TYR A 103 0.21 -9.94 -17.80
C TYR A 103 0.73 -8.51 -17.85
N GLN A 104 0.09 -7.64 -18.63
CA GLN A 104 0.26 -6.20 -18.49
C GLN A 104 -0.82 -5.72 -17.51
N VAL A 105 -0.39 -5.15 -16.39
CA VAL A 105 -1.28 -4.71 -15.32
C VAL A 105 -1.18 -3.20 -15.21
N ASN A 106 -2.31 -2.53 -15.45
CA ASN A 106 -2.41 -1.09 -15.23
C ASN A 106 -2.62 -0.84 -13.74
N MET A 107 -1.79 0.01 -13.18
CA MET A 107 -1.84 0.42 -11.78
C MET A 107 -2.33 1.86 -11.73
N LYS A 108 -3.18 2.16 -10.75
CA LYS A 108 -3.63 3.52 -10.42
C LYS A 108 -3.17 3.86 -9.01
N TRP A 109 -2.69 5.08 -8.83
CA TRP A 109 -2.26 5.61 -7.54
C TRP A 109 -3.27 6.66 -7.08
N TYR A 110 -3.97 6.39 -5.98
CA TYR A 110 -5.09 7.22 -5.54
C TYR A 110 -5.26 7.19 -4.02
N ASN A 111 -6.07 8.12 -3.51
CA ASN A 111 -6.44 8.16 -2.10
C ASN A 111 -7.76 7.38 -1.90
N PRO A 112 -7.74 6.21 -1.24
CA PRO A 112 -8.95 5.41 -1.00
C PRO A 112 -9.92 6.10 -0.03
N LEU A 113 -9.46 7.06 0.77
CA LEU A 113 -10.29 7.85 1.68
C LEU A 113 -11.03 8.99 0.97
N ASN A 114 -10.70 9.28 -0.29
CA ASN A 114 -11.37 10.30 -1.10
C ASN A 114 -11.74 9.72 -2.48
N PRO A 115 -12.78 8.87 -2.56
CA PRO A 115 -13.14 8.17 -3.79
C PRO A 115 -13.61 9.09 -4.93
N GLY A 116 -13.96 10.35 -4.64
CA GLY A 116 -14.31 11.34 -5.66
C GLY A 116 -13.08 11.94 -6.37
N GLN A 117 -11.88 11.75 -5.83
CA GLN A 117 -10.65 12.23 -6.44
C GLN A 117 -10.18 11.28 -7.54
N PRO A 118 -9.87 11.77 -8.76
CA PRO A 118 -9.27 10.94 -9.78
C PRO A 118 -7.88 10.44 -9.35
N PRO A 119 -7.41 9.28 -9.85
CA PRO A 119 -6.05 8.83 -9.59
C PRO A 119 -5.00 9.88 -9.97
N LEU A 120 -4.04 10.10 -9.08
CA LEU A 120 -2.95 11.07 -9.26
C LEU A 120 -1.73 10.48 -9.99
N GLY A 121 -1.68 9.16 -10.10
CA GLY A 121 -0.62 8.46 -10.82
C GLY A 121 -1.16 7.24 -11.55
N ARG A 122 -0.50 6.88 -12.64
CA ARG A 122 -0.73 5.64 -13.38
C ARG A 122 0.60 5.05 -13.80
N GLN A 123 0.70 3.73 -13.77
CA GLN A 123 1.86 2.99 -14.25
C GLN A 123 1.41 1.63 -14.78
N THR A 124 1.93 1.20 -15.93
CA THR A 124 1.75 -0.18 -16.40
C THR A 124 2.97 -0.98 -15.98
N ILE A 125 2.76 -2.10 -15.31
CA ILE A 125 3.79 -3.06 -14.95
C ILE A 125 3.55 -4.38 -15.67
N GLN A 126 4.61 -5.12 -15.94
CA GLN A 126 4.51 -6.47 -16.47
C GLN A 126 4.68 -7.49 -15.35
N ILE A 127 3.72 -8.39 -15.21
CA ILE A 127 3.78 -9.47 -14.22
C ILE A 127 3.91 -10.79 -14.97
N ILE A 128 4.96 -11.54 -14.65
CA ILE A 128 5.30 -12.81 -15.29
C ILE A 128 5.10 -13.90 -14.24
N VAL A 129 4.03 -14.66 -14.41
CA VAL A 129 3.68 -15.78 -13.54
C VAL A 129 4.17 -17.07 -14.19
N GLN A 130 5.12 -17.73 -13.54
CA GLN A 130 5.65 -19.02 -13.99
C GLN A 130 4.82 -20.17 -13.42
N PRO A 131 4.64 -21.28 -14.16
CA PRO A 131 4.08 -22.50 -13.59
C PRO A 131 4.85 -22.93 -12.33
N TRP A 132 4.19 -23.64 -11.42
CA TRP A 132 4.90 -24.27 -10.30
C TRP A 132 6.00 -25.21 -10.84
N PRO A 133 7.24 -25.13 -10.32
CA PRO A 133 8.28 -26.10 -10.66
C PRO A 133 7.94 -27.53 -10.28
#